data_AF-A0A450UBS0-F1
#
_entry.id   AF-A0A450UBS0-F1
#
_cell.length_a   1.000
_cell.length_b   1.000
_cell.length_c   1.000
_cell.angle_alpha   90.00
_cell.angle_beta   90.00
_cell.angle_gamma   90.00
#
_symmetry.space_group_name_H-M   'P 1'
#
loop_
_entity.id
_entity.type
_entity.pdbx_description
1 polymer ?
#
loop_
_entity_poly.entity_id
_entity_poly.type
_entity_poly.pdbx_seq_one_letter_code
_entity_poly.pdbx_strand_id
1 'polypeptide(L)'
;MDSLLALFFLLAGCAALLDSYLPDERVAAARGTVLAWWEGFRRQRPERLAQQSSREFSRLFDALYGEKHFSWRTVRRSLVFSVFGFLVTALVCEWIAPGYLADLIDGYGVVGAFILFIANLLADYVSLFETRLVLRRCAASRTAWLPVWLALDVLASWLLYVFVGVGFFALLGGLWQGEGLERFYRLFTLDTHLNALSVLTHIGEVTAFFYSTFFTSFLFYLFVLGSLLIRLLGPLRFALMPLMRWLSTARHPVKGFVGLASGVAFLIEGARWMMA
;
A
#
# COMPACT_ATOMS: atom_id res chain seq x y z
N MET A 1 13.48 -21.09 -7.37
CA MET A 1 12.54 -21.05 -8.52
C MET A 1 11.14 -21.50 -8.10
N ASP A 2 11.03 -22.60 -7.33
CA ASP A 2 9.74 -23.12 -6.85
C ASP A 2 9.00 -22.19 -5.87
N SER A 3 9.75 -21.47 -5.02
CA SER A 3 9.21 -20.47 -4.07
C SER A 3 8.57 -19.27 -4.77
N LEU A 4 9.19 -18.75 -5.84
CA LEU A 4 8.66 -17.64 -6.64
C LEU A 4 7.38 -18.02 -7.37
N LEU A 5 7.33 -19.23 -7.95
CA LEU A 5 6.13 -19.77 -8.59
C LEU A 5 4.97 -19.91 -7.59
N ALA A 6 5.22 -20.48 -6.40
CA ALA A 6 4.22 -20.60 -5.36
C ALA A 6 3.66 -19.22 -4.92
N LEU A 7 4.54 -18.23 -4.75
CA LEU A 7 4.14 -16.88 -4.36
C LEU A 7 3.35 -16.17 -5.46
N PHE A 8 3.69 -16.41 -6.72
CA PHE A 8 2.92 -15.91 -7.86
C PHE A 8 1.51 -16.51 -7.92
N PHE A 9 1.36 -17.82 -7.68
CA PHE A 9 0.04 -18.47 -7.61
C PHE A 9 -0.78 -17.96 -6.42
N LEU A 10 -0.15 -17.74 -5.26
CA LEU A 10 -0.80 -17.13 -4.09
C LEU A 10 -1.25 -15.70 -4.39
N LEU A 11 -0.42 -14.91 -5.07
CA LEU A 11 -0.75 -13.55 -5.50
C LEU A 11 -1.93 -13.55 -6.47
N ALA A 12 -1.93 -14.45 -7.46
CA ALA A 12 -3.02 -14.60 -8.42
C ALA A 12 -4.32 -15.05 -7.74
N GLY A 13 -4.24 -15.96 -6.77
CA GLY A 13 -5.37 -16.39 -5.95
C GLY A 13 -5.93 -15.25 -5.09
N CYS A 14 -5.05 -14.45 -4.46
CA CYS A 14 -5.45 -13.27 -3.71
C CYS A 14 -6.10 -12.21 -4.61
N ALA A 15 -5.56 -11.98 -5.81
CA ALA A 15 -6.14 -11.07 -6.78
C ALA A 15 -7.54 -11.54 -7.23
N ALA A 16 -7.71 -12.83 -7.51
CA ALA A 16 -9.01 -13.40 -7.87
C ALA A 16 -10.03 -13.31 -6.71
N LEU A 17 -9.59 -13.54 -5.47
CA LEU A 17 -10.42 -13.34 -4.28
C LEU A 17 -10.81 -11.88 -4.12
N LEU A 18 -9.89 -10.93 -4.28
CA LEU A 18 -10.18 -9.50 -4.25
C LEU A 18 -11.23 -9.10 -5.30
N ASP A 19 -11.11 -9.64 -6.52
CA ASP A 19 -12.07 -9.42 -7.61
C ASP A 19 -13.46 -9.95 -7.22
N SER A 20 -13.54 -11.14 -6.60
CA SER A 20 -14.81 -11.69 -6.11
C SER A 20 -15.48 -10.85 -5.01
N TYR A 21 -14.71 -10.07 -4.25
CA TYR A 21 -15.22 -9.17 -3.22
C TYR A 21 -15.69 -7.82 -3.76
N LEU A 22 -15.41 -7.51 -5.03
CA LEU A 22 -15.76 -6.27 -5.72
C LEU A 22 -16.89 -6.55 -6.72
N PRO A 23 -18.17 -6.35 -6.32
CA PRO A 23 -19.28 -6.48 -7.26
C PRO A 23 -19.07 -5.58 -8.47
N ASP A 24 -19.48 -6.04 -9.67
CA ASP A 24 -19.36 -5.27 -10.91
C ASP A 24 -19.96 -3.86 -10.80
N GLU A 25 -21.04 -3.71 -10.03
CA GLU A 25 -21.65 -2.41 -9.73
C GLU A 25 -20.71 -1.45 -9.00
N ARG A 26 -19.88 -1.95 -8.08
CA ARG A 26 -18.90 -1.14 -7.34
C ARG A 26 -17.69 -0.81 -8.20
N VAL A 27 -17.25 -1.72 -9.07
CA VAL A 27 -16.19 -1.46 -10.05
C VAL A 27 -16.66 -0.41 -11.05
N ALA A 28 -17.91 -0.52 -11.53
CA ALA A 28 -18.55 0.47 -12.39
C ALA A 28 -18.71 1.82 -11.69
N ALA A 29 -19.11 1.84 -10.41
CA ALA A 29 -19.19 3.06 -9.62
C ALA A 29 -17.81 3.73 -9.45
N ALA A 30 -16.78 2.96 -9.08
CA ALA A 30 -15.40 3.46 -8.97
C ALA A 30 -14.90 4.03 -10.30
N ARG A 31 -15.17 3.34 -11.42
CA ARG A 31 -14.84 3.82 -12.77
C ARG A 31 -15.59 5.11 -13.10
N GLY A 32 -16.89 5.17 -12.82
CA GLY A 32 -17.71 6.36 -12.99
C GLY A 32 -17.19 7.55 -12.19
N THR A 33 -16.77 7.31 -10.95
CA THR A 33 -16.14 8.30 -10.07
C THR A 33 -14.82 8.83 -10.63
N VAL A 34 -13.95 7.95 -11.14
CA VAL A 34 -12.68 8.35 -11.79
C VAL A 34 -12.94 9.16 -13.06
N LEU A 35 -13.96 8.79 -13.85
CA LEU A 35 -14.35 9.52 -15.06
C LEU A 35 -14.95 10.90 -14.74
N ALA A 36 -15.84 10.98 -13.74
CA ALA A 36 -16.41 12.23 -13.27
C ALA A 36 -15.33 13.16 -12.69
N TRP A 37 -14.36 12.58 -11.98
CA TRP A 37 -13.18 13.29 -11.50
C TRP A 37 -12.35 13.88 -12.66
N TRP A 38 -12.10 13.09 -13.70
CA TRP A 38 -11.40 13.54 -14.91
C TRP A 38 -12.16 14.61 -15.70
N GLU A 39 -13.48 14.52 -15.77
CA GLU A 39 -14.29 15.53 -16.44
C GLU A 39 -14.35 16.84 -15.64
N GLY A 40 -14.39 16.74 -14.30
CA GLY A 40 -14.15 17.87 -13.41
C GLY A 40 -12.76 18.49 -13.64
N PHE A 41 -11.75 17.66 -13.94
CA PHE A 41 -10.38 18.09 -14.20
C PHE A 41 -10.26 19.02 -15.41
N ARG A 42 -11.08 18.77 -16.43
CA ARG A 42 -11.18 19.63 -17.63
C ARG A 42 -11.83 20.99 -17.38
N ARG A 43 -12.76 21.10 -16.44
CA ARG A 43 -13.66 22.26 -16.31
C ARG A 43 -13.36 23.17 -15.11
N GLN A 44 -12.69 22.67 -14.08
CA GLN A 44 -12.57 23.37 -12.79
C GLN A 44 -11.15 23.83 -12.44
N ARG A 45 -11.06 24.79 -11.51
CA ARG A 45 -9.79 25.21 -10.90
C ARG A 45 -9.19 24.05 -10.09
N PRO A 46 -7.86 23.84 -10.14
CA PRO A 46 -7.17 22.69 -9.53
C PRO A 46 -7.41 22.50 -8.03
N GLU A 47 -7.76 23.57 -7.30
CA GLU A 47 -8.06 23.51 -5.87
C GLU A 47 -9.38 22.82 -5.54
N ARG A 48 -10.46 23.16 -6.28
CA ARG A 48 -11.79 22.53 -6.12
C ARG A 48 -11.77 21.06 -6.54
N LEU A 49 -10.97 20.78 -7.57
CA LEU A 49 -10.70 19.43 -8.04
C LEU A 49 -10.14 18.56 -6.93
N ALA A 50 -9.03 18.94 -6.33
CA ALA A 50 -8.41 18.14 -5.29
C ALA A 50 -9.32 17.90 -4.05
N GLN A 51 -10.19 18.85 -3.69
CA GLN A 51 -11.22 18.62 -2.68
C GLN A 51 -12.29 17.61 -3.12
N GLN A 52 -12.78 17.73 -4.35
CA GLN A 52 -13.72 16.76 -4.92
C GLN A 52 -13.07 15.38 -5.01
N SER A 53 -11.82 15.29 -5.45
CA SER A 53 -11.05 14.05 -5.50
C SER A 53 -10.92 13.39 -4.14
N SER A 54 -10.67 14.17 -3.08
CA SER A 54 -10.51 13.63 -1.72
C SER A 54 -11.80 12.97 -1.22
N ARG A 55 -12.97 13.56 -1.54
CA ARG A 55 -14.28 12.95 -1.23
C ARG A 55 -14.56 11.68 -2.02
N GLU A 56 -14.29 11.74 -3.32
CA GLU A 56 -14.44 10.58 -4.21
C GLU A 56 -13.49 9.44 -3.84
N PHE A 57 -12.27 9.78 -3.41
CA PHE A 57 -11.31 8.82 -2.90
C PHE A 57 -11.76 8.20 -1.57
N SER A 58 -12.31 8.99 -0.65
CA SER A 58 -12.91 8.44 0.58
C SER A 58 -14.03 7.44 0.25
N ARG A 59 -14.85 7.71 -0.78
CA ARG A 59 -15.87 6.77 -1.25
C ARG A 59 -15.28 5.51 -1.87
N LEU A 60 -14.22 5.65 -2.68
CA LEU A 60 -13.51 4.51 -3.25
C LEU A 60 -12.90 3.64 -2.14
N PHE A 61 -12.25 4.26 -1.16
CA PHE A 61 -11.68 3.58 0.00
C PHE A 61 -12.75 2.82 0.79
N ASP A 62 -13.89 3.45 1.07
CA ASP A 62 -15.03 2.82 1.71
C ASP A 62 -15.68 1.73 0.83
N ALA A 63 -15.60 1.83 -0.50
CA ALA A 63 -16.10 0.81 -1.41
C ALA A 63 -15.23 -0.46 -1.40
N LEU A 64 -13.90 -0.28 -1.40
CA LEU A 64 -12.89 -1.34 -1.35
C LEU A 64 -12.92 -2.05 0.00
N TYR A 65 -12.73 -1.30 1.10
CA TYR A 65 -12.57 -1.87 2.43
C TYR A 65 -13.89 -2.00 3.22
N GLY A 66 -14.95 -1.32 2.80
CA GLY A 66 -16.26 -1.32 3.47
C GLY A 66 -16.45 -0.15 4.43
N GLU A 67 -17.65 0.43 4.44
CA GLU A 67 -17.99 1.66 5.17
C GLU A 67 -17.92 1.52 6.71
N LYS A 68 -18.26 0.33 7.24
CA LYS A 68 -18.29 0.06 8.68
C LYS A 68 -17.03 -0.68 9.10
N HIS A 69 -16.11 0.04 9.76
CA HIS A 69 -14.79 -0.49 10.14
C HIS A 69 -14.90 -1.79 10.97
N PHE A 70 -15.72 -1.78 12.03
CA PHE A 70 -15.95 -2.95 12.89
C PHE A 70 -16.89 -4.02 12.31
N SER A 71 -17.11 -4.04 11.00
CA SER A 71 -17.89 -5.09 10.37
C SER A 71 -17.00 -6.28 10.00
N TRP A 72 -17.52 -7.50 10.19
CA TRP A 72 -16.80 -8.71 9.81
C TRP A 72 -16.44 -8.76 8.31
N ARG A 73 -17.26 -8.11 7.47
CA ARG A 73 -16.97 -7.94 6.04
C ARG A 73 -15.72 -7.09 5.82
N THR A 74 -15.56 -5.99 6.55
CA THR A 74 -14.37 -5.12 6.46
C THR A 74 -13.13 -5.80 7.00
N VAL A 75 -13.23 -6.52 8.13
CA VAL A 75 -12.12 -7.33 8.66
C VAL A 75 -11.62 -8.32 7.62
N ARG A 76 -12.50 -9.13 7.02
CA ARG A 76 -12.13 -10.10 5.99
C ARG A 76 -11.48 -9.45 4.77
N ARG A 77 -12.05 -8.35 4.27
CA ARG A 77 -11.49 -7.64 3.11
C ARG A 77 -10.12 -7.05 3.42
N SER A 78 -9.97 -6.43 4.60
CA SER A 78 -8.69 -5.89 5.07
C SER A 78 -7.64 -6.99 5.11
N LEU A 79 -7.96 -8.16 5.69
CA LEU A 79 -7.03 -9.29 5.73
C LEU A 79 -6.58 -9.69 4.33
N VAL A 80 -7.50 -9.87 3.38
CA VAL A 80 -7.14 -10.24 2.00
C VAL A 80 -6.26 -9.18 1.34
N PHE A 81 -6.56 -7.89 1.53
CA PHE A 81 -5.73 -6.80 1.01
C PHE A 81 -4.34 -6.75 1.65
N SER A 82 -4.25 -6.98 2.96
CA SER A 82 -2.98 -7.06 3.68
C SER A 82 -2.13 -8.24 3.25
N VAL A 83 -2.74 -9.42 3.09
CA VAL A 83 -2.04 -10.60 2.53
C VAL A 83 -1.55 -10.29 1.12
N PHE A 84 -2.40 -9.70 0.28
CA PHE A 84 -2.02 -9.31 -1.07
C PHE A 84 -0.85 -8.31 -1.07
N GLY A 85 -0.94 -7.25 -0.25
CA GLY A 85 0.12 -6.26 -0.10
C GLY A 85 1.45 -6.87 0.35
N PHE A 86 1.41 -7.71 1.39
CA PHE A 86 2.57 -8.45 1.87
C PHE A 86 3.19 -9.32 0.78
N LEU A 87 2.39 -10.10 0.04
CA LEU A 87 2.89 -10.95 -1.04
C LEU A 87 3.54 -10.14 -2.16
N VAL A 88 2.94 -9.01 -2.56
CA VAL A 88 3.54 -8.09 -3.55
C VAL A 88 4.89 -7.59 -3.04
N THR A 89 4.95 -7.12 -1.80
CA THR A 89 6.19 -6.58 -1.24
C THR A 89 7.27 -7.67 -1.10
N ALA A 90 6.90 -8.86 -0.65
CA ALA A 90 7.81 -10.01 -0.54
C ALA A 90 8.38 -10.42 -1.91
N LEU A 91 7.55 -10.44 -2.97
CA LEU A 91 8.04 -10.67 -4.34
C LEU A 91 9.02 -9.61 -4.80
N VAL A 92 8.73 -8.33 -4.52
CA VAL A 92 9.62 -7.23 -4.89
C VAL A 92 10.95 -7.35 -4.14
N CYS A 93 10.92 -7.68 -2.84
CA CYS A 93 12.13 -7.92 -2.06
C CYS A 93 12.94 -9.10 -2.62
N GLU A 94 12.30 -10.24 -2.91
CA GLU A 94 12.97 -11.41 -3.51
C GLU A 94 13.54 -11.12 -4.90
N TRP A 95 12.86 -10.27 -5.68
CA TRP A 95 13.35 -9.87 -7.00
C TRP A 95 14.59 -8.96 -6.92
N ILE A 96 14.63 -8.04 -5.96
CA ILE A 96 15.77 -7.12 -5.77
C ILE A 96 16.93 -7.84 -5.06
N ALA A 97 16.63 -8.69 -4.08
CA ALA A 97 17.59 -9.45 -3.27
C ALA A 97 17.21 -10.95 -3.29
N PRO A 98 17.67 -11.72 -4.30
CA PRO A 98 17.38 -13.15 -4.39
C PRO A 98 17.87 -13.91 -3.15
N GLY A 99 17.01 -14.77 -2.58
CA GLY A 99 17.28 -15.45 -1.31
C GLY A 99 16.61 -14.81 -0.10
N TYR A 100 16.04 -13.61 -0.24
CA TYR A 100 15.34 -12.88 0.83
C TYR A 100 14.35 -13.74 1.62
N LEU A 101 13.52 -14.55 0.94
CA LEU A 101 12.54 -15.40 1.61
C LEU A 101 13.18 -16.56 2.39
N ALA A 102 14.29 -17.08 1.89
CA ALA A 102 15.05 -18.11 2.59
C ALA A 102 15.69 -17.52 3.85
N ASP A 103 16.34 -16.37 3.73
CA ASP A 103 16.94 -15.65 4.86
C ASP A 103 15.90 -15.29 5.93
N LEU A 104 14.69 -14.87 5.52
CA LEU A 104 13.59 -14.60 6.45
C LEU A 104 13.17 -15.85 7.23
N ILE A 105 13.07 -17.00 6.56
CA ILE A 105 12.68 -18.26 7.19
C ILE A 105 13.82 -18.80 8.07
N ASP A 106 15.07 -18.66 7.65
CA ASP A 106 16.24 -19.13 8.38
C ASP A 106 16.50 -18.26 9.62
N GLY A 107 16.28 -16.94 9.53
CA GLY A 107 16.47 -15.98 10.62
C GLY A 107 15.45 -16.12 11.76
N TYR A 108 14.16 -16.28 11.43
CA TYR A 108 13.08 -16.33 12.44
C TYR A 108 12.44 -17.71 12.63
N GLY A 109 12.75 -18.67 11.76
CA GLY A 109 11.99 -19.91 11.64
C GLY A 109 10.59 -19.69 11.06
N VAL A 110 9.95 -20.77 10.62
CA VAL A 110 8.57 -20.73 10.09
C VAL A 110 7.58 -20.16 11.11
N VAL A 111 7.74 -20.51 12.38
CA VAL A 111 6.85 -20.04 13.46
C VAL A 111 7.05 -18.54 13.71
N GLY A 112 8.29 -18.06 13.75
CA GLY A 112 8.58 -16.64 13.96
C GLY A 112 8.10 -15.78 12.78
N ALA A 113 8.33 -16.24 11.54
CA ALA A 113 7.82 -15.60 10.34
C ALA A 113 6.28 -15.54 10.34
N PHE A 114 5.60 -16.60 10.78
CA PHE A 114 4.15 -16.60 10.92
C PHE A 114 3.65 -15.60 11.98
N ILE A 115 4.33 -15.51 13.13
CA ILE A 115 3.98 -14.52 14.16
C ILE A 115 4.16 -13.09 13.64
N LEU A 116 5.27 -12.80 12.95
CA LEU A 116 5.51 -11.51 12.30
C LEU A 116 4.42 -11.17 11.29
N PHE A 117 4.00 -12.16 10.50
CA PHE A 117 2.90 -12.00 9.56
C PHE A 117 1.59 -11.65 10.28
N ILE A 118 1.22 -12.34 11.35
CA ILE A 118 0.01 -12.01 12.13
C ILE A 118 0.11 -10.61 12.75
N ALA A 119 1.27 -10.22 13.29
CA ALA A 119 1.49 -8.90 13.84
C ALA A 119 1.32 -7.80 12.77
N ASN A 120 1.81 -8.06 11.56
CA ASN A 120 1.63 -7.18 10.42
C ASN A 120 0.15 -7.04 10.01
N LEU A 121 -0.60 -8.15 9.97
CA LEU A 121 -2.04 -8.10 9.68
C LEU A 121 -2.82 -7.24 10.69
N LEU A 122 -2.43 -7.29 11.97
CA LEU A 122 -3.01 -6.44 13.02
C LEU A 122 -2.63 -4.98 12.80
N ALA A 123 -1.35 -4.69 12.55
CA ALA A 123 -0.88 -3.33 12.27
C ALA A 123 -1.59 -2.72 11.05
N ASP A 124 -1.75 -3.47 9.96
CA ASP A 124 -2.45 -3.05 8.76
C ASP A 124 -3.93 -2.74 9.02
N TYR A 125 -4.61 -3.58 9.82
CA TYR A 125 -6.02 -3.36 10.15
C TYR A 125 -6.20 -2.07 10.96
N VAL A 126 -5.29 -1.78 11.89
CA VAL A 126 -5.29 -0.51 12.64
C VAL A 126 -4.92 0.67 11.74
N SER A 127 -3.93 0.50 10.85
CA SER A 127 -3.55 1.49 9.84
C SER A 127 -4.74 1.87 8.96
N LEU A 128 -5.56 0.90 8.53
CA LEU A 128 -6.77 1.16 7.76
C LEU A 128 -7.77 2.08 8.47
N PHE A 129 -7.90 1.96 9.80
CA PHE A 129 -8.72 2.88 10.59
C PHE A 129 -8.14 4.30 10.57
N GLU A 130 -6.82 4.40 10.76
CA GLU A 130 -6.07 5.64 10.74
C GLU A 130 -6.20 6.36 9.39
N THR A 131 -5.92 5.67 8.29
CA THR A 131 -6.07 6.23 6.92
C THR A 131 -7.48 6.73 6.69
N ARG A 132 -8.52 6.01 7.16
CA ARG A 132 -9.91 6.45 7.05
C ARG A 132 -10.17 7.76 7.79
N LEU A 133 -9.60 7.92 8.99
CA LEU A 133 -9.71 9.16 9.74
C LEU A 133 -9.00 10.30 9.02
N VAL A 134 -7.78 10.07 8.53
CA VAL A 134 -7.01 11.06 7.76
C VAL A 134 -7.77 11.48 6.52
N LEU A 135 -8.31 10.53 5.74
CA LEU A 135 -9.09 10.81 4.53
C LEU A 135 -10.33 11.65 4.80
N ARG A 136 -11.08 11.33 5.85
CA ARG A 136 -12.27 12.10 6.24
C ARG A 136 -11.92 13.54 6.64
N ARG A 137 -10.80 13.73 7.36
CA ARG A 137 -10.31 15.06 7.74
C ARG A 137 -9.74 15.81 6.54
N CYS A 138 -9.02 15.13 5.67
CA CYS A 138 -8.48 15.64 4.43
C CYS A 138 -9.61 16.19 3.53
N ALA A 139 -10.70 15.44 3.37
CA ALA A 139 -11.86 15.82 2.57
C ALA A 139 -12.59 17.08 3.09
N ALA A 140 -12.44 17.39 4.39
CA ALA A 140 -12.98 18.59 5.02
C ALA A 140 -11.98 19.77 5.05
N SER A 141 -10.70 19.52 4.76
CA SER A 141 -9.63 20.50 4.88
C SER A 141 -9.39 21.31 3.60
N ARG A 142 -8.63 22.40 3.71
CA ARG A 142 -8.18 23.17 2.55
C ARG A 142 -7.07 22.41 1.83
N THR A 143 -7.06 22.49 0.51
CA THR A 143 -6.14 21.78 -0.37
C THR A 143 -4.64 22.10 -0.14
N ALA A 144 -4.31 23.20 0.54
CA ALA A 144 -2.94 23.52 0.96
C ALA A 144 -2.41 22.59 2.06
N TRP A 145 -3.30 21.94 2.83
CA TRP A 145 -2.94 21.02 3.92
C TRP A 145 -2.72 19.58 3.46
N LEU A 146 -2.89 19.28 2.17
CA LEU A 146 -2.68 17.92 1.63
C LEU A 146 -1.31 17.33 1.97
N PRO A 147 -0.18 18.06 1.82
CA PRO A 147 1.13 17.52 2.19
C PRO A 147 1.26 17.25 3.69
N VAL A 148 0.60 18.07 4.52
CA VAL A 148 0.60 17.89 5.98
C VAL A 148 -0.16 16.63 6.35
N TRP A 149 -1.34 16.40 5.75
CA TRP A 149 -2.09 15.17 5.99
C TRP A 149 -1.34 13.92 5.51
N LEU A 150 -0.63 14.01 4.39
CA LEU A 150 0.25 12.92 3.93
C LEU A 150 1.37 12.64 4.93
N ALA A 151 2.05 13.69 5.41
CA ALA A 151 3.10 13.54 6.41
C ALA A 151 2.57 12.93 7.72
N LEU A 152 1.36 13.30 8.13
CA LEU A 152 0.69 12.72 9.30
C LEU A 152 0.34 11.25 9.10
N ASP A 153 -0.21 10.86 7.94
CA ASP A 153 -0.55 9.46 7.60
C ASP A 153 0.70 8.57 7.58
N VAL A 154 1.79 9.05 6.96
CA VAL A 154 3.08 8.34 6.94
C VAL A 154 3.66 8.21 8.35
N LEU A 155 3.63 9.29 9.14
CA LEU A 155 4.12 9.26 10.52
C LEU A 155 3.28 8.32 11.39
N ALA A 156 1.96 8.36 11.25
CA ALA A 156 1.07 7.49 11.99
C ALA A 156 1.25 6.02 11.58
N SER A 157 1.39 5.73 10.29
CA SER A 157 1.73 4.39 9.78
C SER A 157 3.06 3.88 10.34
N TRP A 158 4.09 4.74 10.40
CA TRP A 158 5.37 4.41 11.01
C TRP A 158 5.23 4.13 12.52
N LEU A 159 4.50 4.97 13.26
CA LEU A 159 4.23 4.76 14.68
C LEU A 159 3.46 3.45 14.90
N LEU A 160 2.46 3.14 14.08
CA LEU A 160 1.71 1.89 14.15
C LEU A 160 2.62 0.69 13.88
N TYR A 161 3.48 0.76 12.86
CA TYR A 161 4.46 -0.30 12.63
C TYR A 161 5.36 -0.52 13.84
N VAL A 162 5.92 0.56 14.43
CA VAL A 162 6.83 0.44 15.57
C VAL A 162 6.11 -0.06 16.83
N PHE A 163 4.97 0.52 17.19
CA PHE A 163 4.29 0.22 18.45
C PHE A 163 3.39 -1.02 18.37
N VAL A 164 2.68 -1.22 17.27
CA VAL A 164 1.77 -2.35 17.07
C VAL A 164 2.50 -3.53 16.45
N GLY A 165 3.32 -3.31 15.42
CA GLY A 165 4.09 -4.38 14.77
C GLY A 165 5.27 -4.85 15.62
N VAL A 166 6.31 -4.03 15.69
CA VAL A 166 7.56 -4.35 16.42
C VAL A 166 7.29 -4.49 17.92
N GLY A 167 6.42 -3.63 18.48
CA GLY A 167 6.08 -3.67 19.90
C GLY A 167 5.38 -4.94 20.35
N PHE A 168 4.44 -5.44 19.56
CA PHE A 168 3.81 -6.73 19.83
C PHE A 168 4.82 -7.87 19.78
N PHE A 169 5.70 -7.88 18.77
CA PHE A 169 6.73 -8.92 18.63
C PHE A 169 7.74 -8.89 19.78
N ALA A 170 8.22 -7.70 20.16
CA ALA A 170 9.16 -7.52 21.26
C ALA A 170 8.56 -7.94 22.60
N LEU A 171 7.29 -7.63 22.85
CA LEU A 171 6.59 -8.01 24.07
C LEU A 171 6.33 -9.51 24.13
N LEU A 172 5.83 -10.11 23.04
CA LEU A 172 5.56 -11.55 22.98
C LEU A 172 6.87 -12.35 23.11
N GLY A 173 7.92 -11.93 22.40
CA GLY A 173 9.24 -12.57 22.46
C GLY A 173 9.91 -12.40 23.83
N GLY A 174 9.80 -11.23 24.45
CA GLY A 174 10.32 -10.97 25.80
C GLY A 174 9.62 -11.83 26.85
N LEU A 175 8.29 -11.94 26.78
CA LEU A 175 7.53 -12.84 27.65
C LEU A 175 7.89 -14.31 27.44
N TRP A 176 8.03 -14.75 26.19
CA TRP A 176 8.37 -16.15 25.87
C TRP A 176 9.76 -16.53 26.38
N GLN A 177 10.74 -15.62 26.28
CA GLN A 177 12.13 -15.88 26.66
C GLN A 177 12.42 -15.57 28.14
N GLY A 178 11.42 -15.16 28.91
CA GLY A 178 11.57 -14.83 30.33
C GLY A 178 12.22 -13.47 30.61
N GLU A 179 12.47 -12.65 29.58
CA GLU A 179 12.99 -11.28 29.68
C GLU A 179 11.90 -10.25 30.05
N GLY A 180 10.63 -10.69 30.11
CA GLY A 180 9.50 -9.86 30.52
C GLY A 180 9.31 -8.66 29.60
N LEU A 181 9.29 -7.46 30.18
CA LEU A 181 9.12 -6.18 29.46
C LEU A 181 10.44 -5.56 28.97
N GLU A 182 11.59 -6.17 29.24
CA GLU A 182 12.89 -5.54 28.93
C GLU A 182 13.05 -5.27 27.42
N ARG A 183 12.68 -6.22 26.56
CA ARG A 183 12.65 -6.02 25.10
C ARG A 183 11.68 -4.95 24.66
N PHE A 184 10.54 -4.86 25.32
CA PHE A 184 9.56 -3.81 25.03
C PHE A 184 10.11 -2.43 25.41
N TYR A 185 10.85 -2.31 26.52
CA TYR A 185 11.50 -1.04 26.89
C TYR A 185 12.55 -0.59 25.87
N ARG A 186 13.23 -1.52 25.20
CA ARG A 186 14.18 -1.17 24.12
C ARG A 186 13.50 -0.40 22.98
N LEU A 187 12.20 -0.55 22.74
CA LEU A 187 11.48 0.22 21.71
C LEU A 187 11.49 1.73 21.95
N PHE A 188 11.65 2.17 23.19
CA PHE A 188 11.70 3.59 23.53
C PHE A 188 13.12 4.18 23.41
N THR A 189 14.09 3.38 23.00
CA THR A 189 15.46 3.84 22.76
C THR A 189 15.61 4.41 21.35
N LEU A 190 16.41 5.48 21.23
CA LEU A 190 16.69 6.12 19.95
C LEU A 190 17.32 5.13 18.96
N ASP A 191 18.21 4.26 19.43
CA ASP A 191 18.91 3.27 18.61
C ASP A 191 17.95 2.32 17.89
N THR A 192 16.87 1.90 18.56
CA THR A 192 15.86 1.04 17.93
C THR A 192 15.13 1.74 16.80
N HIS A 193 14.83 3.04 16.95
CA HIS A 193 14.21 3.82 15.88
C HIS A 193 15.16 4.09 14.72
N LEU A 194 16.44 4.35 14.99
CA LEU A 194 17.47 4.50 13.95
C LEU A 194 17.67 3.19 13.17
N ASN A 195 17.69 2.05 13.87
CA ASN A 195 17.73 0.74 13.23
C ASN A 195 16.45 0.45 12.43
N ALA A 196 15.27 0.82 12.92
CA ALA A 196 14.04 0.68 12.14
C ALA A 196 14.05 1.53 10.87
N LEU A 197 14.70 2.70 10.88
CA LEU A 197 14.87 3.54 9.69
C LEU A 197 15.90 2.99 8.71
N SER A 198 16.86 2.16 9.14
CA SER A 198 17.85 1.57 8.22
C SER A 198 17.19 0.66 7.18
N VAL A 199 16.03 0.08 7.50
CA VAL A 199 15.13 -0.69 6.61
C VAL A 199 14.75 0.10 5.35
N LEU A 200 14.76 1.43 5.39
CA LEU A 200 14.50 2.29 4.22
C LEU A 200 15.64 2.32 3.21
N THR A 201 16.85 1.95 3.64
CA THR A 201 18.08 2.02 2.82
C THR A 201 18.64 0.66 2.48
N HIS A 202 18.38 -0.35 3.31
CA HIS A 202 18.88 -1.70 3.14
C HIS A 202 17.72 -2.70 3.20
N ILE A 203 17.65 -3.60 2.23
CA ILE A 203 16.71 -4.73 2.25
C ILE A 203 17.25 -5.74 3.26
N GLY A 204 16.56 -5.87 4.38
CA GLY A 204 16.79 -6.88 5.41
C GLY A 204 15.52 -7.67 5.66
N GLU A 205 15.58 -8.68 6.53
CA GLU A 205 14.51 -9.67 6.72
C GLU A 205 13.13 -9.05 7.01
N VAL A 206 13.06 -7.96 7.78
CA VAL A 206 11.80 -7.30 8.14
C VAL A 206 11.26 -6.33 7.08
N THR A 207 12.00 -6.10 5.99
CA THR A 207 11.67 -5.09 4.98
C THR A 207 10.31 -5.32 4.32
N ALA A 208 9.94 -6.56 4.00
CA ALA A 208 8.64 -6.82 3.38
C ALA A 208 7.48 -6.50 4.33
N PHE A 209 7.62 -6.78 5.63
CA PHE A 209 6.61 -6.44 6.63
C PHE A 209 6.47 -4.93 6.74
N PHE A 210 7.58 -4.21 6.92
CA PHE A 210 7.58 -2.75 6.99
C PHE A 210 6.86 -2.10 5.81
N TYR A 211 7.26 -2.42 4.58
CA TYR A 211 6.66 -1.81 3.39
C TYR A 211 5.21 -2.26 3.15
N SER A 212 4.84 -3.47 3.57
CA SER A 212 3.45 -3.92 3.48
C SER A 212 2.51 -3.12 4.38
N THR A 213 2.98 -2.60 5.51
CA THR A 213 2.18 -1.70 6.37
C THR A 213 1.83 -0.37 5.69
N PHE A 214 2.64 0.07 4.73
CA PHE A 214 2.34 1.24 3.90
C PHE A 214 1.41 0.91 2.72
N PHE A 215 1.16 -0.37 2.44
CA PHE A 215 0.33 -0.80 1.32
C PHE A 215 -1.15 -0.46 1.52
N THR A 216 -1.65 -0.49 2.76
CA THR A 216 -3.02 -0.05 3.10
C THR A 216 -3.25 1.42 2.72
N SER A 217 -2.26 2.27 2.98
CA SER A 217 -2.24 3.69 2.59
C SER A 217 -1.77 3.95 1.15
N PHE A 218 -1.32 2.94 0.40
CA PHE A 218 -0.73 3.13 -0.93
C PHE A 218 -1.67 3.85 -1.90
N LEU A 219 -2.96 3.52 -1.87
CA LEU A 219 -3.95 4.21 -2.70
C LEU A 219 -4.04 5.70 -2.34
N PHE A 220 -3.92 6.05 -1.05
CA PHE A 220 -3.91 7.44 -0.60
C PHE A 220 -2.62 8.15 -1.05
N TYR A 221 -1.47 7.47 -1.00
CA TYR A 221 -0.21 7.99 -1.50
C TYR A 221 -0.26 8.27 -3.00
N LEU A 222 -0.74 7.32 -3.80
CA LEU A 222 -0.98 7.52 -5.24
C LEU A 222 -1.92 8.70 -5.49
N PHE A 223 -2.96 8.85 -4.66
CA PHE A 223 -3.89 9.95 -4.77
C PHE A 223 -3.25 11.31 -4.49
N VAL A 224 -2.53 11.45 -3.37
CA VAL A 224 -1.87 12.71 -3.01
C VAL A 224 -0.77 13.03 -4.01
N LEU A 225 0.06 12.05 -4.36
CA LEU A 225 1.13 12.20 -5.33
C LEU A 225 0.55 12.56 -6.71
N GLY A 226 -0.52 11.89 -7.16
CA GLY A 226 -1.23 12.22 -8.39
C GLY A 226 -1.82 13.64 -8.35
N SER A 227 -2.39 14.06 -7.22
CA SER A 227 -2.94 15.41 -7.05
C SER A 227 -1.86 16.50 -7.05
N LEU A 228 -0.73 16.23 -6.41
CA LEU A 228 0.44 17.11 -6.41
C LEU A 228 1.09 17.17 -7.78
N LEU A 229 1.25 16.01 -8.43
CA LEU A 229 1.79 15.89 -9.77
C LEU A 229 0.91 16.63 -10.76
N ILE A 230 -0.42 16.51 -10.66
CA ILE A 230 -1.37 17.27 -11.49
C ILE A 230 -1.25 18.80 -11.29
N ARG A 231 -0.95 19.24 -10.06
CA ARG A 231 -0.70 20.66 -9.75
C ARG A 231 0.62 21.13 -10.37
N LEU A 232 1.67 20.32 -10.26
CA LEU A 232 2.97 20.59 -10.86
C LEU A 232 2.90 20.55 -12.39
N LEU A 233 2.17 19.59 -12.94
CA LEU A 233 1.93 19.34 -14.36
C LEU A 233 0.78 20.19 -14.93
N GLY A 234 0.35 21.26 -14.24
CA GLY A 234 -0.55 22.26 -14.79
C GLY A 234 -0.20 22.69 -16.24
N PRO A 235 1.09 22.84 -16.60
CA PRO A 235 1.53 23.10 -17.98
C PRO A 235 1.50 21.87 -18.91
N LEU A 236 1.63 20.65 -18.38
CA LEU A 236 1.77 19.38 -19.11
C LEU A 236 0.43 18.63 -19.32
N ARG A 237 -0.70 19.28 -19.01
CA ARG A 237 -2.07 18.75 -19.21
C ARG A 237 -2.31 18.18 -20.61
N PHE A 238 -1.62 18.71 -21.61
CA PHE A 238 -1.73 18.25 -23.00
C PHE A 238 -1.12 16.85 -23.23
N ALA A 239 -0.03 16.52 -22.54
CA ALA A 239 0.69 15.26 -22.73
C ALA A 239 0.02 14.05 -22.06
N LEU A 240 -0.78 14.27 -21.00
CA LEU A 240 -1.51 13.20 -20.28
C LEU A 240 -2.86 12.82 -20.94
N MET A 241 -3.37 13.65 -21.85
CA MET A 241 -4.66 13.42 -22.51
C MET A 241 -4.74 12.10 -23.31
N PRO A 242 -3.72 11.68 -24.08
CA PRO A 242 -3.73 10.42 -24.82
C PRO A 242 -3.80 9.20 -23.89
N LEU A 243 -2.98 9.21 -22.83
CA LEU A 243 -2.91 8.12 -21.85
C LEU A 243 -4.24 7.95 -21.11
N MET A 244 -4.85 9.05 -20.68
CA MET A 244 -6.13 9.03 -19.97
C MET A 244 -7.31 8.67 -20.89
N ARG A 245 -7.30 9.11 -22.15
CA ARG A 245 -8.28 8.64 -23.15
C ARG A 245 -8.20 7.13 -23.30
N TRP A 246 -7.00 6.59 -23.48
CA TRP A 246 -6.77 5.16 -23.55
C TRP A 246 -7.31 4.42 -22.31
N LEU A 247 -6.98 4.91 -21.11
CA LEU A 247 -7.44 4.34 -19.84
C LEU A 247 -8.97 4.37 -19.70
N SER A 248 -9.62 5.44 -20.17
CA SER A 248 -11.08 5.59 -20.13
C SER A 248 -11.81 4.63 -21.08
N THR A 249 -11.23 4.33 -22.24
CA THR A 249 -11.80 3.44 -23.26
C THR A 249 -11.48 1.97 -23.05
N ALA A 250 -10.48 1.64 -22.23
CA ALA A 250 -10.09 0.26 -21.99
C ALA A 250 -11.20 -0.53 -21.27
N ARG A 251 -11.65 -1.64 -21.88
CA ARG A 251 -12.63 -2.57 -21.27
C ARG A 251 -12.09 -3.26 -20.01
N HIS A 252 -10.77 -3.42 -19.91
CA HIS A 252 -10.09 -4.06 -18.78
C HIS A 252 -8.88 -3.22 -18.35
N PRO A 253 -9.07 -2.18 -17.51
CA PRO A 253 -8.02 -1.23 -17.15
C PRO A 253 -6.84 -1.89 -16.42
N VAL A 254 -7.12 -2.91 -15.60
CA VAL A 254 -6.10 -3.67 -14.88
C VAL A 254 -5.23 -4.48 -15.84
N LYS A 255 -5.83 -5.18 -16.82
CA LYS A 255 -5.07 -5.93 -17.85
C LYS A 255 -4.22 -5.01 -18.73
N GLY A 256 -4.74 -3.83 -19.06
CA GLY A 256 -4.00 -2.81 -19.80
C GLY A 256 -2.82 -2.27 -19.00
N PHE A 257 -3.02 -1.97 -17.71
CA PHE A 257 -1.96 -1.49 -16.83
C PHE A 257 -0.87 -2.55 -16.63
N VAL A 258 -1.25 -3.82 -16.42
CA VAL A 258 -0.30 -4.95 -16.36
C VAL A 258 0.45 -5.09 -17.68
N GLY A 259 -0.22 -5.05 -18.82
CA GLY A 259 0.45 -5.12 -20.13
C GLY A 259 1.42 -3.97 -20.39
N LEU A 260 1.10 -2.76 -19.93
CA LEU A 260 1.97 -1.58 -20.07
C LEU A 260 3.16 -1.65 -19.12
N ALA A 261 2.93 -2.06 -17.86
CA ALA A 261 3.98 -2.31 -16.88
C ALA A 261 4.92 -3.45 -17.34
N SER A 262 4.37 -4.54 -17.88
CA SER A 262 5.15 -5.63 -18.49
C SER A 262 5.94 -5.16 -19.71
N GLY A 263 5.35 -4.34 -20.58
CA GLY A 263 6.03 -3.77 -21.74
C GLY A 263 7.20 -2.85 -21.34
N VAL A 264 7.02 -2.02 -20.31
CA VAL A 264 8.09 -1.17 -19.76
C VAL A 264 9.17 -2.02 -19.10
N ALA A 265 8.80 -3.06 -18.34
CA ALA A 265 9.76 -3.99 -17.74
C ALA A 265 10.59 -4.72 -18.81
N PHE A 266 9.96 -5.19 -19.89
CA PHE A 266 10.67 -5.81 -21.03
C PHE A 266 11.59 -4.83 -21.76
N LEU A 267 11.19 -3.56 -21.92
CA LEU A 267 12.03 -2.52 -22.51
C LEU A 267 13.24 -2.19 -21.65
N ILE A 268 13.07 -2.11 -20.33
CA ILE A 268 14.17 -1.87 -19.38
C ILE A 268 15.13 -3.07 -19.39
N GLU A 269 14.63 -4.29 -19.38
CA GLU A 269 15.45 -5.51 -19.41
C GLU A 269 16.20 -5.65 -20.75
N GLY A 270 15.53 -5.36 -21.87
CA GLY A 270 16.14 -5.32 -23.20
C GLY A 270 17.23 -4.24 -23.31
N ALA A 271 17.01 -3.06 -22.74
CA ALA A 271 18.03 -2.01 -22.68
C ALA A 271 19.23 -2.43 -21.82
N ARG A 272 18.99 -3.16 -20.72
CA ARG A 272 20.03 -3.72 -19.86
C ARG A 272 20.90 -4.73 -20.60
N TRP A 273 20.28 -5.61 -21.40
CA TRP A 273 20.97 -6.57 -22.26
C TRP A 273 21.78 -5.92 -23.38
N MET A 274 21.36 -4.76 -23.88
CA MET A 274 22.11 -4.02 -24.90
C MET A 274 23.30 -3.23 -24.34
N MET A 275 23.34 -3.00 -23.03
CA MET A 275 24.42 -2.28 -22.34
C MET A 275 25.45 -3.20 -21.67
N ALA A 276 25.20 -4.52 -21.66
CA ALA A 276 26.12 -5.55 -21.18
C ALA A 276 26.87 -6.18 -22.36
#